data_AF-A0A955JC23-F1
#
_entry.id   AF-A0A955JC23-F1
#
_cell.length_a   1.000
_cell.length_b   1.000
_cell.length_c   1.000
_cell.angle_alpha   90.00
_cell.angle_beta   90.00
_cell.angle_gamma   90.00
#
_symmetry.space_group_name_H-M   'P 1'
#
loop_
_entity.id
_entity.type
_entity.pdbx_description
1 polymer ?
#
loop_
_entity_poly.entity_id
_entity_poly.type
_entity_poly.pdbx_seq_one_letter_code
_entity_poly.pdbx_strand_id
1 'polypeptide(L)'
;MSDETPTSDTQAKEAASTTDGRSMHVKVYSPFKVYFEGTAESVSAESATGPFDILPKHHNFITLLDPCDLIIRTGKDEEQAIAIQGGIMHVKADEVIVFLDV
;
A
#
# COMPACT_ATOMS: atom_id res chain seq x y z
N MET A 1 -17.33 46.92 2.86
CA MET A 1 -18.38 45.92 2.58
C MET A 1 -17.65 44.75 1.95
N SER A 2 -17.18 43.83 2.79
CA SER A 2 -17.85 42.53 3.06
C SER A 2 -17.56 41.59 1.89
N ASP A 3 -17.08 40.35 2.03
CA ASP A 3 -16.79 39.49 3.17
C ASP A 3 -16.09 38.24 2.58
N GLU A 4 -15.27 37.56 3.38
CA GLU A 4 -15.02 36.11 3.40
C GLU A 4 -14.71 35.31 2.10
N THR A 5 -13.46 34.80 2.04
CA THR A 5 -13.16 33.37 1.72
C THR A 5 -13.80 32.43 2.78
N PRO A 6 -13.94 31.08 2.64
CA PRO A 6 -13.17 30.12 1.81
C PRO A 6 -13.99 28.87 1.32
N THR A 7 -13.31 27.86 0.77
CA THR A 7 -13.55 26.38 0.88
C THR A 7 -12.96 25.67 -0.37
N SER A 8 -11.73 25.11 -0.33
CA SER A 8 -11.33 23.72 0.05
C SER A 8 -12.15 22.62 -0.65
N ASP A 9 -11.66 21.48 -1.11
CA ASP A 9 -10.37 20.78 -1.28
C ASP A 9 -10.72 19.75 -2.38
N THR A 10 -9.82 19.27 -3.24
CA THR A 10 -8.98 18.11 -2.95
C THR A 10 -8.00 17.96 -4.10
N GLN A 11 -6.72 18.10 -3.76
CA GLN A 11 -5.60 17.82 -4.64
C GLN A 11 -5.58 16.33 -4.97
N ALA A 12 -5.78 16.00 -6.25
CA ALA A 12 -5.34 14.73 -6.82
C ALA A 12 -3.81 14.81 -6.92
N LYS A 13 -3.12 14.38 -5.87
CA LYS A 13 -1.66 14.45 -5.76
C LYS A 13 -1.02 13.40 -6.67
N GLU A 14 -0.65 13.90 -7.83
CA GLU A 14 0.39 13.48 -8.77
C GLU A 14 1.19 12.21 -8.44
N ALA A 15 1.06 11.24 -9.34
CA ALA A 15 2.00 10.19 -9.64
C ALA A 15 3.34 10.77 -10.15
N ALA A 16 4.17 11.27 -9.23
CA ALA A 16 5.54 11.67 -9.52
C ALA A 16 6.49 10.47 -9.39
N SER A 17 6.86 9.93 -10.54
CA SER A 17 8.01 9.05 -10.74
C SER A 17 9.28 9.60 -10.07
N THR A 18 9.79 8.91 -9.06
CA THR A 18 11.21 9.00 -8.71
C THR A 18 11.72 7.57 -8.59
N THR A 19 12.48 7.16 -9.61
CA THR A 19 13.38 6.02 -9.54
C THR A 19 14.48 6.36 -8.54
N ASP A 20 14.16 6.30 -7.24
CA ASP A 20 15.16 5.96 -6.24
C ASP A 20 15.05 4.45 -6.06
N GLY A 21 16.17 3.73 -5.91
CA GLY A 21 16.17 2.26 -5.76
C GLY A 21 15.58 1.77 -4.42
N ARG A 22 14.64 2.54 -3.86
CA ARG A 22 14.05 2.49 -2.52
C ARG A 22 12.52 2.50 -2.51
N SER A 23 11.85 2.48 -3.67
CA SER A 23 10.39 2.42 -3.74
C SER A 23 9.90 1.26 -4.59
N MET A 24 8.71 0.75 -4.26
CA MET A 24 7.98 -0.28 -4.99
C MET A 24 6.53 0.17 -5.21
N HIS A 25 5.90 -0.32 -6.27
CA HIS A 25 4.50 -0.02 -6.54
C HIS A 25 3.62 -0.99 -5.76
N VAL A 26 2.65 -0.47 -5.00
CA VAL A 26 1.76 -1.28 -4.17
C VAL A 26 0.32 -1.01 -4.57
N LYS A 27 -0.42 -2.10 -4.82
CA LYS A 27 -1.84 -2.08 -5.15
C LYS A 27 -2.60 -3.03 -4.24
N VAL A 28 -3.52 -2.48 -3.46
CA VAL A 28 -4.37 -3.21 -2.52
C VAL A 28 -5.83 -3.05 -2.93
N TYR A 29 -6.49 -4.14 -3.27
CA TYR A 29 -7.87 -4.12 -3.75
C TYR A 29 -8.64 -5.37 -3.35
N SER A 30 -9.95 -5.21 -3.24
CA SER A 30 -10.93 -6.29 -3.16
C SER A 30 -11.80 -6.29 -4.43
N PRO A 31 -12.68 -7.29 -4.63
CA PRO A 31 -13.65 -7.29 -5.73
C PRO A 31 -14.54 -6.05 -5.79
N PHE A 32 -14.74 -5.38 -4.65
CA PHE A 32 -15.68 -4.27 -4.53
C PHE A 32 -15.01 -2.90 -4.59
N LYS A 33 -13.74 -2.77 -4.15
CA LYS A 33 -13.06 -1.48 -4.02
C LYS A 33 -11.53 -1.61 -4.00
N VAL A 34 -10.84 -0.59 -4.52
CA VAL A 34 -9.40 -0.38 -4.33
C VAL A 34 -9.18 0.43 -3.04
N TYR A 35 -8.40 -0.12 -2.11
CA TYR A 35 -8.09 0.51 -0.82
C TYR A 35 -6.84 1.39 -0.90
N PHE A 36 -5.86 0.96 -1.69
CA PHE A 36 -4.61 1.68 -1.88
C PHE A 36 -4.04 1.40 -3.26
N GLU A 37 -3.50 2.42 -3.91
CA GLU A 37 -2.75 2.30 -5.16
C GLU A 37 -1.72 3.44 -5.19
N GLY A 38 -0.43 3.11 -5.17
CA GLY A 38 0.63 4.10 -5.05
C GLY A 38 2.02 3.49 -4.87
N THR A 39 3.00 4.34 -4.57
CA THR A 39 4.38 3.91 -4.27
C THR A 39 4.60 3.79 -2.77
N ALA A 40 5.22 2.71 -2.33
CA ALA A 40 5.60 2.48 -0.94
C ALA A 40 7.10 2.15 -0.81
N GLU A 41 7.66 2.40 0.37
CA GLU A 41 9.03 2.01 0.73
C GLU A 41 9.08 0.65 1.43
N SER A 42 7.99 0.26 2.11
CA SER A 42 7.85 -1.08 2.69
C SER A 42 6.38 -1.45 2.88
N VAL A 43 6.14 -2.76 2.88
CA VAL A 43 4.83 -3.35 3.20
C VAL A 43 5.04 -4.45 4.24
N SER A 44 4.38 -4.31 5.38
CA SER A 44 4.41 -5.28 6.49
C SER A 44 3.08 -6.01 6.57
N ALA A 45 3.12 -7.34 6.66
CA ALA A 45 1.94 -8.17 6.79
C ALA A 45 2.24 -9.48 7.55
N GLU A 46 1.20 -10.28 7.77
CA GLU A 46 1.32 -11.57 8.45
C GLU A 46 0.85 -12.71 7.54
N SER A 47 1.61 -13.82 7.58
CA SER A 47 1.29 -15.07 6.91
C SER A 47 1.19 -16.19 7.93
N ALA A 48 0.76 -17.38 7.49
CA ALA A 48 0.71 -18.58 8.32
C ALA A 48 2.05 -18.99 8.97
N THR A 49 3.18 -18.48 8.46
CA THR A 49 4.51 -18.73 9.04
C THR A 49 4.91 -17.67 10.07
N GLY A 50 4.21 -16.52 10.11
CA GLY A 50 4.48 -15.38 10.97
C GLY A 50 4.52 -14.04 10.23
N PRO A 51 4.91 -12.96 10.93
CA PRO A 51 5.02 -11.62 10.38
C PRO A 51 6.22 -11.49 9.43
N PHE A 52 6.05 -10.69 8.38
CA PHE A 52 7.09 -10.44 7.39
C PHE A 52 6.99 -9.03 6.81
N ASP A 53 8.12 -8.55 6.27
CA ASP A 53 8.24 -7.26 5.61
C ASP A 53 8.73 -7.43 4.16
N ILE A 54 8.10 -6.73 3.23
CA ILE A 54 8.52 -6.62 1.84
C ILE A 54 9.16 -5.25 1.61
N LEU A 55 10.37 -5.30 1.07
CA LEU A 55 11.21 -4.15 0.74
C LEU A 55 11.39 -4.07 -0.79
N PRO A 56 11.86 -2.93 -1.31
CA PRO A 56 12.19 -2.80 -2.73
C PRO A 56 13.28 -3.81 -3.13
N LYS A 57 13.20 -4.32 -4.35
CA LYS A 57 14.04 -5.38 -4.94
C LYS A 57 13.87 -6.76 -4.33
N HIS A 58 12.73 -7.00 -3.68
CA HIS A 58 12.38 -8.33 -3.22
C HIS A 58 12.19 -9.30 -4.40
N HIS A 59 12.59 -10.56 -4.22
CA HIS A 59 12.39 -11.60 -5.21
C HIS A 59 10.89 -11.93 -5.38
N ASN A 60 10.54 -12.61 -6.47
CA ASN A 60 9.17 -13.05 -6.69
C ASN A 60 8.67 -13.86 -5.49
N PHE A 61 7.53 -13.46 -4.94
CA PHE A 61 6.98 -14.03 -3.73
C PHE A 61 5.46 -14.06 -3.80
N ILE A 62 4.85 -15.16 -3.38
CA ILE A 62 3.40 -15.31 -3.30
C ILE A 62 3.05 -15.98 -1.98
N THR A 63 2.10 -15.41 -1.24
CA THR A 63 1.65 -15.97 0.03
C THR A 63 0.19 -15.65 0.28
N LEU A 64 -0.45 -16.50 1.08
CA LEU A 64 -1.71 -16.17 1.74
C LEU A 64 -1.41 -15.27 2.95
N LEU A 65 -2.31 -14.32 3.18
CA LEU A 65 -2.28 -13.42 4.33
C LEU A 65 -3.28 -13.90 5.37
N ASP A 66 -2.85 -13.90 6.62
CA ASP A 66 -3.72 -14.12 7.78
C ASP A 66 -4.41 -12.81 8.19
N PRO A 67 -5.45 -12.87 9.05
CA PRO A 67 -6.11 -11.67 9.55
C PRO A 67 -5.11 -10.79 10.33
N CYS A 68 -4.75 -9.63 9.77
CA CYS A 68 -3.78 -8.72 10.35
C CYS A 68 -4.02 -7.26 9.93
N ASP A 69 -3.24 -6.34 10.50
CA ASP A 69 -3.16 -4.97 10.03
C ASP A 69 -2.04 -4.88 8.98
N LEU A 70 -2.41 -4.71 7.71
CA LEU A 70 -1.47 -4.48 6.61
C LEU A 70 -0.93 -3.05 6.73
N ILE A 71 0.37 -2.90 6.99
CA ILE A 71 1.02 -1.59 7.14
C ILE A 71 1.78 -1.26 5.87
N ILE A 72 1.41 -0.16 5.23
CA ILE A 72 2.06 0.36 4.03
C ILE A 72 2.78 1.64 4.42
N ARG A 73 4.11 1.69 4.26
CA ARG A 73 4.90 2.89 4.55
C ARG A 73 5.20 3.64 3.27
N THR A 74 4.72 4.88 3.15
CA THR A 74 4.92 5.75 2.00
C THR A 74 5.84 6.91 2.39
N GLY A 75 7.15 6.68 2.39
CA GLY A 75 8.12 7.72 2.78
C GLY A 75 8.25 7.89 4.30
N LYS A 76 8.95 8.96 4.70
CA LYS A 76 9.51 9.11 6.05
C LYS A 76 8.51 9.18 7.21
N ASP A 77 7.27 9.61 7.00
CA ASP A 77 6.30 9.81 8.11
C ASP A 77 4.84 9.47 7.73
N GLU A 78 4.58 8.88 6.56
CA GLU A 78 3.23 8.46 6.17
C GLU A 78 3.13 6.92 6.26
N GLU A 79 2.42 6.44 7.28
CA GLU A 79 2.05 5.03 7.42
C GLU A 79 0.54 4.88 7.22
N GLN A 80 0.15 3.91 6.39
CA GLN A 80 -1.24 3.55 6.17
C GLN A 80 -1.48 2.13 6.66
N ALA A 81 -2.28 1.99 7.71
CA ALA A 81 -2.72 0.70 8.23
C ALA A 81 -4.09 0.33 7.64
N ILE A 82 -4.20 -0.89 7.14
CA ILE A 82 -5.43 -1.46 6.58
C ILE A 82 -5.72 -2.78 7.29
N ALA A 83 -6.80 -2.84 8.06
CA ALA A 83 -7.24 -4.08 8.68
C ALA A 83 -7.79 -5.03 7.61
N ILE A 84 -7.25 -6.24 7.54
CA ILE A 84 -7.63 -7.26 6.55
C ILE A 84 -8.05 -8.55 7.27
N GLN A 85 -9.08 -9.23 6.74
CA GLN A 85 -9.45 -10.56 7.25
C GLN A 85 -8.60 -11.67 6.63
N GLY A 86 -8.05 -11.41 5.46
CA GLY A 86 -7.17 -12.33 4.75
C GLY A 86 -7.02 -11.89 3.30
N GLY A 87 -6.22 -12.63 2.56
CA GLY A 87 -6.00 -12.33 1.16
C GLY A 87 -4.83 -13.08 0.56
N ILE A 88 -4.45 -12.65 -0.64
CA ILE A 88 -3.31 -13.17 -1.37
C ILE A 88 -2.41 -11.99 -1.70
N MET A 89 -1.12 -12.11 -1.35
CA MET A 89 -0.11 -11.16 -1.76
C MET A 89 0.77 -11.77 -2.84
N HIS A 90 1.04 -11.00 -3.90
CA HIS A 90 1.96 -11.36 -4.97
C HIS A 90 2.94 -10.21 -5.20
N VAL A 91 4.22 -10.52 -5.08
CA VAL A 91 5.34 -9.61 -5.33
C VAL A 91 6.06 -10.05 -6.60
N LYS A 92 6.23 -9.13 -7.54
CA LYS A 92 6.95 -9.38 -8.80
C LYS A 92 7.61 -8.11 -9.30
N ALA A 93 8.93 -8.12 -9.49
CA ALA A 93 9.68 -7.03 -10.12
C ALA A 93 9.31 -5.62 -9.57
N ASP A 94 9.36 -5.45 -8.25
CA ASP A 94 9.00 -4.22 -7.54
C ASP A 94 7.52 -3.80 -7.64
N GLU A 95 6.66 -4.71 -8.04
CA GLU A 95 5.20 -4.58 -8.01
C GLU A 95 4.64 -5.52 -6.93
N VAL A 96 3.93 -4.97 -5.96
CA VAL A 96 3.24 -5.69 -4.89
C VAL A 96 1.75 -5.56 -5.11
N ILE A 97 1.11 -6.69 -5.35
CA ILE A 97 -0.32 -6.80 -5.56
C ILE A 97 -0.91 -7.56 -4.39
N VAL A 98 -1.82 -6.91 -3.67
CA VAL A 98 -2.56 -7.53 -2.56
C VAL A 98 -4.03 -7.61 -2.95
N PHE A 99 -4.53 -8.83 -3.04
CA PHE A 99 -5.93 -9.12 -3.24
C PHE A 99 -6.56 -9.50 -1.91
N LEU A 100 -7.50 -8.68 -1.44
CA LEU A 100 -8.17 -8.87 -0.16
C LEU A 100 -9.43 -9.70 -0.31
N ASP A 101 -9.60 -10.64 0.62
CA ASP A 101 -10.88 -11.30 0.88
C ASP A 101 -11.56 -10.51 2.02
N VAL A 102 -12.77 -10.00 1.75
CA VAL A 102 -13.50 -9.04 2.60
C VAL A 102 -14.74 -9.65 3.24
#